data_AF-A0A355DNU7-F1
#
_entry.id   AF-A0A355DNU7-F1
#
_cell.length_a   1.000
_cell.length_b   1.000
_cell.length_c   1.000
_cell.angle_alpha   90.00
_cell.angle_beta   90.00
_cell.angle_gamma   90.00
#
_symmetry.space_group_name_H-M   'P 1'
#
loop_
_entity.id
_entity.type
_entity.pdbx_description
1 polymer ?
#
loop_
_entity_poly.entity_id
_entity_poly.type
_entity_poly.pdbx_seq_one_letter_code
_entity_poly.pdbx_strand_id
1 'polypeptide(L)'
;NEVLTARLQALLNVALQVAEEYFDLPAKGSLIDRCRRLEQAGWDSIYREDFKSIKTVSAVERGLGDRIAEEANLRMWHMRLVETFVAVTGRYVIEKPTVERFAETTLLLWDMVTRIKGDNPFNRPQLGKKRVKMTIGQPLSVSERYSVYQTSRQGARQAVADLTQDLQQTMESLIVPRT
;
A
#
# COMPACT_ATOMS: atom_id res chain seq x y z
N ASN A 1 -4.68 22.52 -17.34
CA ASN A 1 -4.17 21.51 -16.38
C ASN A 1 -4.86 21.56 -15.02
N GLU A 2 -5.06 22.72 -14.39
CA GLU A 2 -5.67 22.81 -13.05
C GLU A 2 -7.08 22.19 -12.93
N VAL A 3 -7.94 22.41 -13.93
CA VAL A 3 -9.28 21.79 -13.99
C VAL A 3 -9.21 20.26 -13.99
N LEU A 4 -8.24 19.67 -14.70
CA LEU A 4 -8.06 18.22 -14.74
C LEU A 4 -7.57 17.69 -13.39
N THR A 5 -6.63 18.39 -12.75
CA THR A 5 -6.15 18.06 -11.40
C THR A 5 -7.29 18.08 -10.39
N ALA A 6 -8.13 19.12 -10.40
CA ALA A 6 -9.27 19.23 -9.50
C ALA A 6 -10.30 18.11 -9.72
N ARG A 7 -10.60 17.79 -10.99
CA ARG A 7 -11.50 16.68 -11.35
C ARG A 7 -10.95 15.32 -10.90
N LEU A 8 -9.65 15.08 -11.11
CA LEU A 8 -9.01 13.86 -10.66
C LEU A 8 -9.07 13.76 -9.14
N GLN A 9 -8.72 14.82 -8.41
CA GLN A 9 -8.75 14.82 -6.96
C GLN A 9 -10.16 14.58 -6.41
N ALA A 10 -11.19 15.17 -7.03
CA ALA A 10 -12.58 14.89 -6.69
C ALA A 10 -12.93 13.40 -6.92
N LEU A 11 -12.53 12.83 -8.05
CA LEU A 11 -12.76 11.42 -8.36
C LEU A 11 -12.07 10.49 -7.37
N LEU A 12 -10.82 10.76 -7.00
CA LEU A 12 -10.09 9.98 -6.00
C LEU A 12 -10.76 10.04 -4.63
N ASN A 13 -11.24 11.22 -4.22
CA ASN A 13 -11.95 11.38 -2.97
C ASN A 13 -13.26 10.58 -2.94
N VAL A 14 -14.05 10.64 -4.01
CA VAL A 14 -15.31 9.89 -4.13
C VAL A 14 -15.04 8.39 -4.15
N ALA A 15 -14.02 7.93 -4.88
CA ALA A 15 -13.65 6.52 -4.89
C ALA A 15 -13.29 6.01 -3.48
N LEU A 16 -12.50 6.76 -2.70
CA LEU A 16 -12.20 6.38 -1.31
C LEU A 16 -13.44 6.36 -0.42
N GLN A 17 -14.35 7.33 -0.58
CA GLN A 17 -15.57 7.41 0.22
C GLN A 17 -16.41 6.13 0.15
N VAL A 18 -16.47 5.48 -1.03
CA VAL A 18 -17.21 4.21 -1.17
C VAL A 18 -16.68 3.11 -0.23
N ALA A 19 -15.35 3.03 -0.06
CA ALA A 19 -14.74 2.07 0.85
C ALA A 19 -14.84 2.54 2.31
N GLU A 20 -14.68 3.84 2.55
CA GLU A 20 -14.78 4.43 3.89
C GLU A 20 -16.17 4.28 4.50
N GLU A 21 -17.23 4.48 3.72
CA GLU A 21 -18.61 4.28 4.15
C GLU A 21 -18.88 2.81 4.51
N TYR A 22 -18.33 1.86 3.74
CA TYR A 22 -18.48 0.44 4.03
C TYR A 22 -17.78 0.03 5.34
N PHE A 23 -16.57 0.54 5.58
CA PHE A 23 -15.79 0.21 6.77
C PHE A 23 -16.09 1.14 7.96
N ASP A 24 -17.06 2.06 7.84
CA ASP A 24 -17.39 3.08 8.84
C ASP A 24 -16.15 3.89 9.30
N LEU A 25 -15.30 4.27 8.34
CA LEU A 25 -14.07 5.02 8.60
C LEU A 25 -14.23 6.49 8.24
N PRO A 26 -13.78 7.43 9.09
CA PRO A 26 -13.81 8.84 8.73
C PRO A 26 -12.78 9.17 7.66
N ALA A 27 -13.12 10.10 6.74
CA ALA A 27 -12.23 10.64 5.72
C ALA A 27 -11.18 11.62 6.31
N LYS A 28 -10.21 11.08 7.08
CA LYS A 28 -9.18 11.85 7.78
C LYS A 28 -7.78 11.62 7.20
N GLY A 29 -7.03 12.70 7.03
CA GLY A 29 -5.62 12.68 6.61
C GLY A 29 -5.43 12.79 5.09
N SER A 30 -4.21 12.53 4.63
CA SER A 30 -3.88 12.50 3.20
C SER A 30 -4.54 11.28 2.52
N LEU A 31 -4.56 11.26 1.17
CA LEU A 31 -5.01 10.08 0.42
C LEU A 31 -4.24 8.82 0.85
N ILE A 32 -2.93 8.93 1.10
CA ILE A 32 -2.10 7.80 1.55
C ILE A 32 -2.55 7.32 2.94
N ASP A 33 -2.77 8.23 3.88
CA ASP A 33 -3.21 7.86 5.24
C ASP A 33 -4.58 7.19 5.23
N ARG A 34 -5.49 7.66 4.36
CA ARG A 34 -6.80 7.05 4.14
C ARG A 34 -6.67 5.66 3.53
N CYS A 35 -5.85 5.48 2.48
CA CYS A 35 -5.59 4.17 1.88
C CYS A 35 -5.04 3.16 2.90
N ARG A 36 -4.07 3.56 3.73
CA ARG A 36 -3.50 2.68 4.77
C ARG A 36 -4.52 2.24 5.81
N ARG A 37 -5.39 3.15 6.26
CA ARG A 37 -6.46 2.79 7.22
C ARG A 37 -7.49 1.84 6.61
N LEU A 38 -7.87 2.08 5.36
CA LEU A 38 -8.76 1.19 4.61
C LEU A 38 -8.13 -0.18 4.38
N GLU A 39 -6.83 -0.22 4.10
CA GLU A 39 -6.10 -1.48 3.93
C GLU A 39 -6.16 -2.32 5.21
N GLN A 40 -5.86 -1.71 6.36
CA GLN A 40 -5.95 -2.38 7.65
C GLN A 40 -7.37 -2.91 7.92
N ALA A 41 -8.41 -2.08 7.75
CA ALA A 41 -9.79 -2.51 8.00
C ALA A 41 -10.24 -3.65 7.06
N GLY A 42 -9.77 -3.62 5.81
CA GLY A 42 -9.97 -4.71 4.86
C GLY A 42 -9.27 -6.00 5.30
N TRP A 43 -8.03 -5.92 5.78
CA TRP A 43 -7.30 -7.06 6.32
C TRP A 43 -7.97 -7.64 7.57
N ASP A 44 -8.43 -6.80 8.50
CA ASP A 44 -9.12 -7.24 9.70
C ASP A 44 -10.40 -8.03 9.34
N SER A 45 -11.08 -7.62 8.28
CA SER A 45 -12.28 -8.29 7.75
C SER A 45 -11.98 -9.61 7.03
N ILE A 46 -10.81 -9.74 6.40
CA ILE A 46 -10.41 -10.92 5.62
C ILE A 46 -9.71 -11.97 6.48
N TYR A 47 -8.78 -11.56 7.35
CA TYR A 47 -7.93 -12.45 8.15
C TYR A 47 -8.52 -12.76 9.54
N ARG A 48 -9.64 -12.13 9.92
CA ARG A 48 -10.56 -12.50 11.02
C ARG A 48 -9.89 -13.04 12.28
N GLU A 49 -9.10 -12.19 12.94
CA GLU A 49 -8.41 -12.53 14.19
C GLU A 49 -9.39 -12.88 15.35
N ASP A 50 -10.66 -12.48 15.23
CA ASP A 50 -11.73 -12.84 16.16
C ASP A 50 -12.06 -14.35 16.15
N PHE A 51 -11.73 -15.06 15.07
CA PHE A 51 -11.82 -16.52 15.01
C PHE A 51 -10.64 -17.18 15.73
N LYS A 52 -10.77 -17.32 17.06
CA LYS A 52 -9.75 -17.95 17.93
C LYS A 52 -9.30 -19.34 17.45
N SER A 53 -10.17 -20.10 16.80
CA SER A 53 -9.83 -21.37 16.15
C SER A 53 -10.81 -21.67 15.02
N ILE A 54 -10.31 -21.83 13.80
CA ILE A 54 -11.11 -22.21 12.62
C ILE A 54 -11.85 -23.53 12.85
N LYS A 55 -11.32 -24.42 13.70
CA LYS A 55 -11.93 -25.73 14.00
C LYS A 55 -13.17 -25.63 14.90
N THR A 56 -13.36 -24.52 15.60
CA THR A 56 -14.49 -24.32 16.52
C THR A 56 -15.59 -23.44 15.94
N VAL A 57 -15.36 -22.84 14.76
CA VAL A 57 -16.33 -21.99 14.07
C VAL A 57 -17.39 -22.87 13.40
N SER A 58 -18.67 -22.59 13.63
CA SER A 58 -19.76 -23.31 12.97
C SER A 58 -19.77 -23.05 11.46
N ALA A 59 -20.41 -23.93 10.69
CA ALA A 59 -20.53 -23.76 9.24
C ALA A 59 -21.20 -22.42 8.84
N VAL A 60 -22.16 -21.95 9.64
CA VAL A 60 -22.88 -20.69 9.41
C VAL A 60 -21.98 -19.49 9.66
N GLU A 61 -21.27 -19.46 10.80
CA GLU A 61 -20.34 -18.37 11.13
C GLU A 61 -19.21 -18.28 10.10
N ARG A 62 -18.68 -19.43 9.67
CA ARG A 62 -17.67 -19.49 8.62
C ARG A 62 -18.21 -18.93 7.31
N GLY A 63 -19.40 -19.37 6.88
CA GLY A 63 -20.02 -18.87 5.65
C GLY A 63 -20.29 -17.37 5.70
N LEU A 64 -20.71 -16.83 6.84
CA LEU A 64 -20.86 -15.38 7.03
C LEU A 64 -19.51 -14.67 6.97
N GLY A 65 -18.48 -15.22 7.61
CA GLY A 65 -17.12 -14.68 7.55
C GLY A 65 -16.57 -14.62 6.13
N ASP A 66 -16.76 -15.68 5.35
CA ASP A 66 -16.35 -15.74 3.95
C ASP A 66 -17.05 -14.65 3.11
N ARG A 67 -18.36 -14.41 3.35
CA ARG A 67 -19.10 -13.33 2.67
C ARG A 67 -18.58 -11.94 3.03
N ILE A 68 -18.30 -11.70 4.31
CA ILE A 68 -17.72 -10.43 4.76
C ILE A 68 -16.35 -10.22 4.11
N ALA A 69 -15.52 -11.26 4.03
CA ALA A 69 -14.20 -11.18 3.38
C ALA A 69 -14.32 -10.90 1.87
N GLU A 70 -15.29 -11.52 1.17
CA GLU A 70 -15.60 -11.23 -0.24
C GLU A 70 -16.01 -9.77 -0.44
N GLU A 71 -16.94 -9.26 0.38
CA GLU A 71 -17.38 -7.87 0.32
C GLU A 71 -16.25 -6.89 0.62
N ALA A 72 -15.46 -7.15 1.67
CA ALA A 72 -14.32 -6.33 2.03
C ALA A 72 -13.31 -6.26 0.87
N ASN A 73 -12.96 -7.39 0.25
CA ASN A 73 -12.05 -7.43 -0.90
C ASN A 73 -12.62 -6.65 -2.10
N LEU A 74 -13.93 -6.71 -2.35
CA LEU A 74 -14.60 -5.91 -3.38
C LEU A 74 -14.49 -4.42 -3.07
N ARG A 75 -14.70 -4.00 -1.83
CA ARG A 75 -14.64 -2.58 -1.41
C ARG A 75 -13.22 -2.04 -1.45
N MET A 76 -12.22 -2.86 -1.09
CA MET A 76 -10.81 -2.53 -1.22
C MET A 76 -10.36 -2.24 -2.66
N TRP A 77 -11.10 -2.69 -3.67
CA TRP A 77 -10.81 -2.36 -5.07
C TRP A 77 -10.76 -0.84 -5.30
N HIS A 78 -11.68 -0.08 -4.69
CA HIS A 78 -11.72 1.38 -4.83
C HIS A 78 -10.47 2.05 -4.25
N MET A 79 -10.00 1.57 -3.09
CA MET A 79 -8.76 2.04 -2.47
C MET A 79 -7.55 1.72 -3.36
N ARG A 80 -7.45 0.50 -3.90
CA ARG A 80 -6.36 0.09 -4.80
C ARG A 80 -6.32 0.90 -6.10
N LEU A 81 -7.49 1.31 -6.60
CA LEU A 81 -7.57 2.24 -7.74
C LEU A 81 -6.94 3.59 -7.38
N VAL A 82 -7.26 4.14 -6.21
CA VAL A 82 -6.76 5.44 -5.76
C VAL A 82 -5.26 5.40 -5.48
N GLU A 83 -4.76 4.34 -4.86
CA GLU A 83 -3.33 4.14 -4.58
C GLU A 83 -2.48 4.25 -5.85
N THR A 84 -2.97 3.70 -6.97
CA THR A 84 -2.30 3.77 -8.28
C THR A 84 -2.10 5.23 -8.74
N PHE A 85 -3.03 6.14 -8.42
CA PHE A 85 -2.94 7.55 -8.79
C PHE A 85 -2.11 8.40 -7.84
N VAL A 86 -1.97 8.02 -6.57
CA VAL A 86 -1.16 8.80 -5.63
C VAL A 86 0.31 8.86 -6.06
N ALA A 87 0.80 7.78 -6.70
CA ALA A 87 2.15 7.74 -7.27
C ALA A 87 2.30 8.58 -8.56
N VAL A 88 1.20 8.85 -9.28
CA VAL A 88 1.22 9.60 -10.55
C VAL A 88 0.90 11.07 -10.31
N THR A 89 1.87 11.82 -9.78
CA THR A 89 1.76 13.28 -9.80
C THR A 89 2.27 13.82 -11.13
N GLY A 90 1.57 14.78 -11.74
CA GLY A 90 1.99 15.37 -13.02
C GLY A 90 3.38 16.02 -12.97
N ARG A 91 3.90 16.30 -11.76
CA ARG A 91 5.25 16.83 -11.55
C ARG A 91 6.33 15.74 -11.61
N TYR A 92 6.00 14.49 -11.30
CA TYR A 92 6.98 13.40 -11.23
C TYR A 92 7.80 13.26 -12.51
N VAL A 93 7.15 13.27 -13.68
CA VAL A 93 7.87 13.19 -14.96
C VAL A 93 8.53 14.52 -15.32
N ILE A 94 7.85 15.65 -15.10
CA ILE A 94 8.32 16.98 -15.49
C ILE A 94 9.60 17.37 -14.74
N GLU A 95 9.69 17.05 -13.45
CA GLU A 95 10.84 17.40 -12.61
C GLU A 95 12.14 16.70 -13.03
N LYS A 96 12.05 15.48 -13.60
CA LYS A 96 13.21 14.73 -14.10
C LYS A 96 12.78 13.77 -15.21
N PRO A 97 12.71 14.22 -16.47
CA PRO A 97 12.21 13.40 -17.56
C PRO A 97 13.22 12.30 -17.92
N THR A 98 13.08 11.13 -17.31
CA THR A 98 13.87 9.93 -17.64
C THR A 98 13.01 8.83 -18.18
N VAL A 99 13.62 7.90 -18.94
CA VAL A 99 12.93 6.73 -19.49
C VAL A 99 12.24 5.93 -18.39
N GLU A 100 12.87 5.79 -17.22
CA GLU A 100 12.28 5.12 -16.06
C GLU A 100 11.02 5.80 -15.55
N ARG A 101 11.01 7.13 -15.41
CA ARG A 101 9.82 7.85 -14.91
C ARG A 101 8.65 7.78 -15.90
N PHE A 102 8.94 7.83 -17.20
CA PHE A 102 7.93 7.61 -18.23
C PHE A 102 7.38 6.17 -18.17
N ALA A 103 8.27 5.17 -18.14
CA ALA A 103 7.90 3.76 -18.06
C ALA A 103 7.03 3.46 -16.83
N GLU A 104 7.42 3.95 -15.66
CA GLU A 104 6.66 3.80 -14.41
C GLU A 104 5.28 4.43 -14.51
N THR A 105 5.20 5.69 -14.97
CA THR A 105 3.93 6.41 -15.14
C THR A 105 3.01 5.69 -16.13
N THR A 106 3.54 5.23 -17.25
CA THR A 106 2.76 4.49 -18.25
C THR A 106 2.25 3.16 -17.69
N LEU A 107 3.05 2.43 -16.91
CA LEU A 107 2.61 1.18 -16.28
C LEU A 107 1.56 1.42 -15.20
N LEU A 108 1.64 2.51 -14.43
CA LEU A 108 0.60 2.88 -13.47
C LEU A 108 -0.72 3.24 -14.18
N LEU A 109 -0.67 3.96 -15.30
CA LEU A 109 -1.85 4.22 -16.12
C LEU A 109 -2.44 2.94 -16.73
N TRP A 110 -1.59 2.02 -17.19
CA TRP A 110 -2.01 0.71 -17.67
C TRP A 110 -2.76 -0.08 -16.59
N ASP A 111 -2.21 -0.15 -15.38
CA ASP A 111 -2.84 -0.82 -14.24
C ASP A 111 -4.21 -0.24 -13.93
N MET A 112 -4.31 1.08 -13.93
CA MET A 112 -5.57 1.78 -13.71
C MET A 112 -6.63 1.38 -14.73
N VAL A 113 -6.31 1.43 -16.03
CA VAL A 113 -7.24 1.03 -17.09
C VAL A 113 -7.62 -0.45 -16.97
N THR A 114 -6.66 -1.30 -16.65
CA THR A 114 -6.87 -2.75 -16.45
C THR A 114 -7.84 -3.00 -15.28
N ARG A 115 -7.66 -2.31 -14.16
CA ARG A 115 -8.56 -2.40 -13.00
C ARG A 115 -9.97 -1.92 -13.33
N ILE A 116 -10.13 -0.83 -14.08
CA ILE A 116 -11.43 -0.30 -14.50
C ILE A 116 -12.17 -1.28 -15.41
N LYS A 117 -11.44 -2.00 -16.27
CA LYS A 117 -12.01 -3.05 -17.12
C LYS A 117 -12.42 -4.31 -16.36
N GLY A 118 -12.03 -4.43 -15.09
CA GLY A 118 -12.22 -5.65 -14.30
C GLY A 118 -11.17 -6.72 -14.57
N ASP A 119 -10.10 -6.39 -15.29
CA ASP A 119 -9.02 -7.30 -15.64
C ASP A 119 -7.94 -7.36 -14.53
N ASN A 120 -7.02 -8.31 -14.64
CA ASN A 120 -5.93 -8.50 -13.69
C ASN A 120 -4.72 -7.56 -13.98
N PRO A 121 -4.40 -6.59 -13.09
CA PRO A 121 -3.30 -5.64 -13.29
C PRO A 121 -1.90 -6.27 -13.17
N PHE A 122 -1.76 -7.50 -12.68
CA PHE A 122 -0.45 -8.16 -12.57
C PHE A 122 0.14 -8.57 -13.93
N ASN A 123 -0.68 -8.61 -14.98
CA ASN A 123 -0.26 -8.94 -16.35
C ASN A 123 0.18 -7.68 -17.11
N ARG A 124 1.15 -6.96 -16.56
CA ARG A 124 1.68 -5.73 -17.16
C ARG A 124 2.44 -6.01 -18.47
N PRO A 125 2.36 -5.11 -19.47
CA PRO A 125 3.16 -5.21 -20.68
C PRO A 125 4.65 -5.14 -20.33
N GLN A 126 5.46 -5.93 -21.05
CA GLN A 126 6.91 -5.90 -20.89
C GLN A 126 7.50 -4.77 -21.73
N LEU A 127 8.09 -3.77 -21.08
CA LEU A 127 8.73 -2.63 -21.76
C LEU A 127 10.14 -2.94 -22.29
N GLY A 128 10.54 -4.22 -22.30
CA GLY A 128 11.85 -4.68 -22.74
C GLY A 128 12.47 -5.72 -21.80
N LYS A 129 13.72 -6.09 -22.10
CA LYS A 129 14.49 -7.03 -21.27
C LYS A 129 14.78 -6.40 -19.92
N LYS A 130 14.40 -7.09 -18.85
CA LYS A 130 14.65 -6.66 -17.47
C LYS A 130 15.93 -7.33 -16.96
N ARG A 131 16.77 -6.58 -16.25
CA ARG A 131 17.90 -7.10 -15.48
C ARG A 131 17.70 -6.66 -14.03
N VAL A 132 17.80 -7.61 -13.11
CA VAL A 132 17.75 -7.33 -11.67
C VAL A 132 19.17 -7.42 -11.14
N LYS A 133 19.56 -6.44 -10.31
CA LYS A 133 20.74 -6.52 -9.45
C LYS A 133 20.22 -6.58 -8.03
N MET A 134 20.51 -7.68 -7.34
CA MET A 134 20.16 -7.86 -5.93
C MET A 134 21.42 -7.69 -5.10
N THR A 135 21.34 -6.88 -4.05
CA THR A 135 22.39 -6.72 -3.05
C THR A 135 21.77 -7.09 -1.70
N ILE A 136 22.47 -7.89 -0.91
CA ILE A 136 22.01 -8.32 0.42
C ILE A 136 22.86 -7.60 1.46
N GLY A 137 22.20 -6.86 2.35
CA GLY A 137 22.85 -6.19 3.48
C GLY A 137 23.04 -7.12 4.68
N GLN A 138 23.73 -6.61 5.71
CA GLN A 138 23.83 -7.31 6.97
C GLN A 138 22.47 -7.33 7.70
N PRO A 139 22.11 -8.44 8.37
CA PRO A 139 20.89 -8.50 9.17
C PRO A 139 20.90 -7.45 10.30
N LEU A 140 19.78 -6.76 10.48
CA LEU A 140 19.55 -5.87 11.63
C LEU A 140 18.81 -6.64 12.73
N SER A 141 19.40 -6.71 13.92
CA SER A 141 18.81 -7.42 15.06
C SER A 141 17.70 -6.61 15.73
N VAL A 142 16.46 -7.09 15.67
CA VAL A 142 15.34 -6.48 16.40
C VAL A 142 15.42 -6.81 17.90
N SER A 143 15.93 -8.00 18.24
CA SER A 143 16.02 -8.49 19.62
C SER A 143 16.92 -7.61 20.50
N GLU A 144 18.00 -7.05 19.95
CA GLU A 144 18.90 -6.13 20.66
C GLU A 144 18.20 -4.84 21.14
N ARG A 145 17.14 -4.43 20.44
CA ARG A 145 16.40 -3.20 20.73
C ARG A 145 15.19 -3.44 21.65
N TYR A 146 14.92 -4.70 21.99
CA TYR A 146 13.73 -5.11 22.74
C TYR A 146 13.70 -4.58 24.18
N SER A 147 14.85 -4.60 24.87
CA SER A 147 14.97 -4.08 26.24
C SER A 147 14.59 -2.60 26.33
N VAL A 148 15.06 -1.79 25.38
CA VAL A 148 14.72 -0.36 25.28
C VAL A 148 13.24 -0.17 24.94
N TYR A 149 12.73 -0.98 24.00
CA TYR A 149 11.34 -0.90 23.55
C TYR A 149 10.34 -1.10 24.70
N GLN A 150 10.59 -2.06 25.59
CA GLN A 150 9.66 -2.39 26.69
C GLN A 150 9.67 -1.41 27.87
N THR A 151 10.72 -0.60 28.00
CA THR A 151 10.93 0.23 29.19
C THR A 151 9.83 1.27 29.39
N SER A 152 9.38 1.93 28.30
CA SER A 152 8.35 2.97 28.37
C SER A 152 7.81 3.31 26.99
N ARG A 153 6.71 4.07 26.91
CA ARG A 153 6.19 4.61 25.63
C ARG A 153 7.23 5.46 24.89
N GLN A 154 8.10 6.17 25.61
CA GLN A 154 9.19 6.92 25.01
C GLN A 154 10.30 5.99 24.51
N GLY A 155 10.66 4.96 25.30
CA GLY A 155 11.62 3.93 24.90
C GLY A 155 11.18 3.16 23.65
N ALA A 156 9.90 2.79 23.56
CA ALA A 156 9.30 2.17 22.38
C ALA A 156 9.45 3.04 21.13
N ARG A 157 9.14 4.34 21.23
CA ARG A 157 9.31 5.28 20.12
C ARG A 157 10.77 5.42 19.70
N GLN A 158 11.69 5.49 20.67
CA GLN A 158 13.12 5.61 20.40
C GLN A 158 13.66 4.37 19.69
N ALA A 159 13.39 3.17 20.23
CA ALA A 159 13.84 1.91 19.65
C ALA A 159 13.34 1.71 18.20
N VAL A 160 12.10 2.13 17.90
CA VAL A 160 11.55 2.10 16.54
C VAL A 160 12.24 3.13 15.65
N ALA A 161 12.48 4.36 16.14
CA ALA A 161 13.17 5.39 15.39
C ALA A 161 14.60 4.97 15.03
N ASP A 162 15.34 4.43 16.00
CA ASP A 162 16.72 3.95 15.81
C ASP A 162 16.78 2.82 14.79
N LEU A 163 15.91 1.81 14.91
CA LEU A 163 15.83 0.72 13.93
C LEU A 163 15.49 1.23 12.53
N THR A 164 14.57 2.19 12.43
CA THR A 164 14.18 2.78 11.14
C THR A 164 15.33 3.55 10.52
N GLN A 165 16.11 4.27 11.33
CA GLN A 165 17.30 4.99 10.88
C GLN A 165 18.40 4.03 10.41
N ASP A 166 18.68 2.97 11.17
CA ASP A 166 19.68 1.96 10.78
C ASP A 166 19.29 1.24 9.50
N LEU A 167 18.01 0.92 9.35
CA LEU A 167 17.46 0.33 8.13
C LEU A 167 17.64 1.28 6.95
N GLN A 168 17.31 2.56 7.11
CA GLN A 168 17.50 3.57 6.07
C GLN A 168 18.96 3.65 5.63
N GLN A 169 19.89 3.83 6.58
CA GLN A 169 21.32 3.94 6.29
C GLN A 169 21.87 2.68 5.61
N THR A 170 21.48 1.50 6.11
CA THR A 170 21.89 0.23 5.52
C THR A 170 21.36 0.10 4.10
N MET A 171 20.08 0.38 3.86
CA MET A 171 19.48 0.30 2.53
C MET A 171 20.10 1.29 1.55
N GLU A 172 20.36 2.52 1.97
CA GLU A 172 21.04 3.53 1.15
C GLU A 172 22.47 3.10 0.77
N SER A 173 23.20 2.46 1.69
CA SER A 173 24.55 1.96 1.43
C SER A 173 24.60 0.84 0.38
N LEU A 174 23.49 0.11 0.19
CA LEU A 174 23.37 -0.98 -0.80
C LEU A 174 23.04 -0.47 -2.21
N ILE A 175 22.67 0.81 -2.35
CA ILE A 175 22.37 1.42 -3.65
C ILE A 175 23.68 1.66 -4.40
N VAL A 176 24.06 0.72 -5.26
CA VAL A 176 25.23 0.90 -6.13
C VAL A 176 24.87 1.89 -7.26
N PRO A 177 25.61 3.00 -7.44
CA PRO A 177 25.42 3.89 -8.58
C PRO A 177 25.55 3.11 -9.89
N ARG A 178 24.65 3.36 -10.84
CA ARG A 178 24.78 2.78 -12.18
C ARG A 178 25.95 3.49 -12.88
N THR A 179 27.02 2.76 -13.17
CA THR A 179 28.01 3.11 -14.20
C THR A 179 27.48 2.84 -15.60
#